data_AF-A0A965ID12-F1
#
_entry.id   AF-A0A965ID12-F1
#
_cell.length_a   1.000
_cell.length_b   1.000
_cell.length_c   1.000
_cell.angle_alpha   90.00
_cell.angle_beta   90.00
_cell.angle_gamma   90.00
#
_symmetry.space_group_name_H-M   'P 1'
#
loop_
_entity.id
_entity.type
_entity.pdbx_description
1 polymer ?
#
loop_
_entity_poly.entity_id
_entity_poly.type
_entity_poly.pdbx_seq_one_letter_code
_entity_poly.pdbx_strand_id
1 'polypeptide(L)'
;MNQLVLTARILTRGAHRVSPSGQTVLELTLWHESVVREAGLERTLSFAAPAKAVGSVAERLHQAGEGAYRFTGFAAPRRAARSREDMQSSPPAGLIFHITEFEMENQDGLR
;
A
#
# COMPACT_ATOMS: atom_id res chain seq x y z
N MET A 1 7.76 -5.36 -15.15
CA MET A 1 8.01 -5.41 -13.69
C MET A 1 6.97 -4.52 -13.02
N ASN A 2 6.16 -5.04 -12.07
CA ASN A 2 5.22 -4.25 -11.24
C ASN A 2 5.58 -4.50 -9.78
N GLN A 3 6.36 -3.58 -9.21
CA GLN A 3 6.81 -3.63 -7.83
C GLN A 3 6.72 -2.22 -7.26
N LEU A 4 6.10 -2.10 -6.09
CA LEU A 4 6.04 -0.87 -5.32
C LEU A 4 6.71 -1.11 -3.97
N VAL A 5 7.63 -0.22 -3.61
CA VAL A 5 8.25 -0.14 -2.28
C VAL A 5 7.91 1.23 -1.73
N LEU A 6 7.33 1.26 -0.53
CA LEU A 6 6.90 2.50 0.11
C LEU A 6 7.21 2.42 1.60
N THR A 7 8.05 3.32 2.09
CA THR A 7 8.16 3.60 3.52
C THR A 7 6.96 4.44 3.93
N ALA A 8 6.17 3.98 4.90
CA ALA A 8 5.01 4.72 5.38
C ALA A 8 4.63 4.33 6.81
N ARG A 9 3.74 5.11 7.43
CA ARG A 9 3.06 4.75 8.67
C ARG A 9 1.66 4.21 8.38
N ILE A 10 1.14 3.36 9.24
CA ILE A 10 -0.26 2.91 9.15
C ILE A 10 -1.14 4.05 9.66
N LEU A 11 -1.97 4.63 8.79
CA LEU A 11 -2.89 5.71 9.14
C LEU A 11 -4.21 5.18 9.71
N THR A 12 -4.84 4.25 8.99
CA THR A 12 -6.06 3.57 9.45
C THR A 12 -6.05 2.10 9.08
N ARG A 13 -6.65 1.28 9.94
CA ARG A 13 -6.90 -0.15 9.67
C ARG A 13 -8.39 -0.33 9.45
N GLY A 14 -8.74 -0.93 8.33
CA GLY A 14 -10.10 -1.40 8.06
C GLY A 14 -10.42 -2.67 8.86
N ALA A 15 -11.62 -3.19 8.63
CA ALA A 15 -12.03 -4.45 9.26
C ALA A 15 -11.17 -5.61 8.75
N HIS A 16 -10.63 -6.38 9.70
CA HIS A 16 -9.99 -7.67 9.45
C HIS A 16 -11.09 -8.70 9.09
N ARG A 17 -11.15 -9.12 7.83
CA ARG A 17 -12.23 -9.97 7.31
C ARG A 17 -11.68 -11.30 6.79
N VAL A 18 -12.50 -12.35 6.85
CA VAL A 18 -12.19 -13.64 6.20
C VAL A 18 -12.94 -13.69 4.87
N SER A 19 -12.23 -14.00 3.78
CA SER A 19 -12.82 -14.21 2.46
C SER A 19 -13.61 -15.53 2.41
N PRO A 20 -14.48 -15.74 1.39
CA PRO A 20 -15.10 -17.05 1.18
C PRO A 20 -14.12 -18.21 0.99
N SER A 21 -12.88 -17.92 0.53
CA SER A 21 -11.80 -18.91 0.40
C SER A 21 -11.05 -19.16 1.72
N GLY A 22 -11.49 -18.59 2.84
CA GLY A 22 -10.87 -18.75 4.15
C GLY A 22 -9.64 -17.88 4.39
N GLN A 23 -9.28 -16.99 3.46
CA GLN A 23 -8.12 -16.12 3.60
C GLN A 23 -8.47 -14.84 4.36
N THR A 24 -7.63 -14.47 5.31
CA THR A 24 -7.66 -13.17 5.94
C THR A 24 -7.42 -12.06 4.92
N VAL A 25 -8.20 -10.99 4.97
CA VAL A 25 -8.05 -9.78 4.16
C VAL A 25 -8.08 -8.57 5.08
N LEU A 26 -7.08 -7.71 4.94
CA LEU A 26 -7.00 -6.43 5.63
C LEU A 26 -6.89 -5.31 4.59
N GLU A 27 -7.85 -4.39 4.61
CA GLU A 27 -7.70 -3.10 3.95
C GLU A 27 -7.18 -2.08 4.96
N LEU A 28 -6.28 -1.19 4.52
CA LEU A 28 -5.69 -0.17 5.35
C LEU A 28 -5.35 1.07 4.52
N THR A 29 -5.12 2.18 5.20
CA THR A 29 -4.56 3.40 4.59
C THR A 29 -3.17 3.62 5.16
N LEU A 30 -2.20 3.86 4.29
CA LEU A 30 -0.84 4.24 4.65
C LEU A 30 -0.68 5.76 4.54
N TRP A 31 0.08 6.37 5.45
CA TRP A 31 0.52 7.76 5.35
C TRP A 31 2.01 7.80 5.01
N HIS A 32 2.34 8.36 3.86
CA HIS A 32 3.71 8.52 3.39
C HIS A 32 4.11 9.99 3.43
N GLU A 33 5.32 10.25 3.90
CA GLU A 33 5.98 11.56 3.87
C GLU A 33 7.45 11.36 3.46
N SER A 34 7.94 12.14 2.50
CA SER A 34 9.34 12.10 2.08
C SER A 34 9.78 13.35 1.34
N VAL A 35 11.09 13.44 1.08
CA VAL A 35 11.67 14.32 0.07
C VAL A 35 12.25 13.43 -1.03
N VAL A 36 11.85 13.68 -2.27
CA VAL A 36 12.36 12.95 -3.45
C VAL A 36 13.11 13.89 -4.38
N ARG A 37 13.95 13.33 -5.25
CA ARG A 37 14.56 14.08 -6.36
C ARG A 37 13.80 13.80 -7.66
N GLU A 38 13.30 14.85 -8.30
CA GLU A 38 12.56 14.81 -9.56
C GLU A 38 13.10 15.90 -10.49
N ALA A 39 13.53 15.54 -11.70
CA ALA A 39 14.18 16.46 -12.65
C ALA A 39 15.36 17.27 -12.07
N GLY A 40 16.12 16.67 -11.14
CA GLY A 40 17.25 17.32 -10.46
C GLY A 40 16.86 18.25 -9.31
N LEU A 41 15.57 18.39 -9.00
CA LEU A 41 15.06 19.22 -7.92
C LEU A 41 14.54 18.37 -6.77
N GLU A 42 14.65 18.90 -5.55
CA GLU A 42 14.03 18.29 -4.39
C GLU A 42 12.54 18.63 -4.34
N ARG A 43 11.72 17.64 -4.02
CA ARG A 43 10.28 17.79 -3.87
C ARG A 43 9.80 17.07 -2.62
N THR A 44 9.17 17.82 -1.72
CA THR A 44 8.47 17.25 -0.56
C THR A 44 7.13 16.66 -0.98
N LEU A 45 6.85 15.46 -0.50
CA LEU A 45 5.62 14.72 -0.77
C LEU A 45 4.98 14.29 0.54
N SER A 46 3.66 14.43 0.62
CA SER A 46 2.85 13.76 1.64
C SER A 46 1.55 13.26 1.01
N PHE A 47 1.18 12.01 1.26
CA PHE A 47 -0.05 11.44 0.73
C PHE A 47 -0.54 10.22 1.52
N ALA A 48 -1.84 9.99 1.42
CA ALA A 48 -2.49 8.75 1.85
C ALA A 48 -2.52 7.74 0.70
N ALA A 49 -2.10 6.50 0.94
CA ALA A 49 -2.15 5.42 -0.03
C ALA A 49 -3.09 4.30 0.45
N PRO A 50 -4.17 3.98 -0.29
CA PRO A 50 -4.98 2.82 0.02
C PRO A 50 -4.17 1.55 -0.24
N ALA A 51 -4.23 0.61 0.69
CA ALA A 51 -3.51 -0.65 0.61
C ALA A 51 -4.35 -1.84 1.06
N LYS A 52 -3.93 -3.03 0.64
CA LYS A 52 -4.56 -4.31 0.95
C LYS A 52 -3.49 -5.37 1.20
N ALA A 53 -3.72 -6.20 2.20
CA ALA A 53 -2.95 -7.41 2.42
C ALA A 53 -3.89 -8.63 2.50
N VAL A 54 -3.35 -9.80 2.19
CA VAL A 54 -4.08 -11.07 2.22
C VAL A 54 -3.24 -12.13 2.93
N GLY A 55 -3.90 -13.05 3.65
CA GLY A 55 -3.27 -14.17 4.35
C GLY A 55 -2.37 -13.72 5.49
N SER A 56 -1.22 -14.38 5.64
CA SER A 56 -0.28 -14.16 6.75
C SER A 56 0.22 -12.70 6.84
N VAL A 57 0.34 -12.00 5.71
CA VAL A 57 0.71 -10.58 5.70
C VAL A 57 -0.38 -9.72 6.32
N ALA A 58 -1.66 -10.03 6.05
CA ALA A 58 -2.79 -9.32 6.65
C ALA A 58 -2.83 -9.53 8.17
N GLU A 59 -2.58 -10.77 8.61
CA GLU A 59 -2.55 -11.14 10.03
C GLU A 59 -1.42 -10.42 10.78
N ARG A 60 -0.20 -10.43 10.22
CA ARG A 60 0.94 -9.69 10.79
C ARG A 60 0.70 -8.19 10.81
N LEU A 61 0.12 -7.61 9.76
CA LEU A 61 -0.20 -6.17 9.72
C LEU A 61 -1.28 -5.77 10.71
N HIS A 62 -2.24 -6.66 10.98
CA HIS A 62 -3.27 -6.41 11.98
C HIS A 62 -2.68 -6.26 13.38
N GLN A 63 -1.62 -7.04 13.69
CA GLN A 63 -0.89 -7.02 14.96
C GLN A 63 0.28 -6.04 15.00
N ALA A 64 0.61 -5.38 13.89
CA ALA A 64 1.74 -4.45 13.83
C ALA A 64 1.54 -3.30 14.83
N GLY A 65 2.61 -2.89 15.50
CA GLY A 65 2.61 -1.72 16.38
C GLY A 65 2.52 -0.40 15.62
N GLU A 66 2.57 0.71 16.35
CA GLU A 66 2.82 2.02 15.75
C GLU A 66 4.28 2.10 15.27
N GLY A 67 4.50 2.84 14.18
CA GLY A 67 5.84 2.97 13.59
C GLY A 67 5.81 3.24 12.10
N ALA A 68 6.99 3.52 11.55
CA ALA A 68 7.23 3.52 10.11
C ALA A 68 7.66 2.12 9.67
N TYR A 69 7.15 1.69 8.54
CA TYR A 69 7.44 0.38 7.96
C TYR A 69 7.79 0.57 6.50
N ARG A 70 8.72 -0.26 6.02
CA ARG A 70 8.99 -0.42 4.60
C ARG A 70 8.09 -1.51 4.04
N PHE A 71 7.09 -1.10 3.27
CA PHE A 71 6.14 -2.00 2.62
C PHE A 71 6.61 -2.35 1.22
N THR A 72 6.48 -3.61 0.82
CA THR A 72 6.77 -4.11 -0.54
C THR A 72 5.56 -4.83 -1.12
N GLY A 73 5.33 -4.66 -2.42
CA GLY A 73 4.28 -5.38 -3.14
C GLY A 73 4.05 -4.83 -4.54
N PHE A 74 2.78 -4.66 -4.95
CA PHE A 74 2.44 -4.24 -6.32
C PHE A 74 1.18 -3.37 -6.38
N ALA A 75 1.03 -2.58 -7.45
CA ALA A 75 -0.18 -1.80 -7.68
C ALA A 75 -1.23 -2.62 -8.43
N ALA A 76 -2.50 -2.48 -8.03
CA ALA A 76 -3.64 -3.06 -8.72
C ALA A 76 -4.81 -2.06 -8.83
N PRO A 77 -5.76 -2.23 -9.75
CA PRO A 77 -7.00 -1.45 -9.75
C PRO A 77 -7.81 -1.70 -8.47
N ARG A 78 -8.35 -0.64 -7.86
CA ARG A 78 -9.18 -0.74 -6.64
C ARG A 78 -10.54 -1.41 -6.90
N ARG A 79 -11.02 -1.39 -8.13
CA ARG A 79 -12.24 -2.09 -8.59
C ARG A 79 -11.86 -3.14 -9.62
N ALA A 80 -12.76 -4.09 -9.88
CA ALA A 80 -12.53 -5.19 -10.80
C ALA A 80 -11.85 -4.74 -12.10
N ALA A 81 -10.91 -5.58 -12.58
CA ALA A 81 -10.23 -5.34 -13.85
C ALA A 81 -11.27 -5.21 -14.97
N ARG A 82 -11.19 -4.11 -15.71
CA ARG A 82 -12.06 -3.86 -16.86
C ARG A 82 -11.32 -4.14 -18.16
N SER A 83 -12.07 -4.37 -19.24
CA SER A 83 -11.48 -4.53 -20.56
C SER A 83 -10.80 -3.23 -21.02
N ARG A 84 -9.98 -3.29 -22.07
CA ARG A 84 -9.39 -2.07 -22.67
C ARG A 84 -10.45 -1.14 -23.25
N GLU A 85 -11.53 -1.68 -23.80
CA GLU A 85 -12.65 -0.92 -24.36
C GLU A 85 -13.42 -0.17 -23.26
N ASP A 86 -13.65 -0.80 -22.10
CA ASP A 86 -14.25 -0.15 -20.92
C ASP A 86 -13.42 1.03 -20.38
N MET A 87 -12.12 1.08 -20.71
CA MET A 87 -11.23 2.16 -20.28
C MET A 87 -11.39 3.43 -21.12
N GLN A 88 -11.91 3.32 -22.35
CA GLN A 88 -12.13 4.46 -23.24
C GLN A 88 -13.41 5.23 -22.88
N SER A 89 -14.37 4.57 -22.22
CA SER A 89 -15.70 5.11 -21.92
C SER A 89 -15.85 5.65 -20.49
N SER A 90 -14.85 5.51 -19.62
CA SER A 90 -14.90 5.95 -18.23
C SER A 90 -13.52 6.06 -17.61
N PRO A 91 -13.31 6.97 -16.63
CA PRO A 91 -12.01 7.13 -15.98
C PRO A 91 -11.54 5.80 -15.34
N PRO A 92 -10.22 5.51 -15.36
CA PRO A 92 -9.68 4.32 -14.73
C PRO A 92 -9.98 4.33 -13.23
N ALA A 93 -10.23 3.15 -12.66
CA ALA A 93 -10.33 3.03 -11.21
C ALA A 93 -9.00 3.46 -10.57
N GLY A 94 -9.08 4.13 -9.41
CA GLY A 94 -7.89 4.42 -8.61
C GLY A 94 -7.11 3.14 -8.29
N LEU A 95 -5.80 3.27 -8.07
CA LEU A 95 -4.94 2.14 -7.70
C LEU A 95 -5.02 1.85 -6.20
N ILE A 96 -4.80 0.59 -5.84
CA ILE A 96 -4.60 0.12 -4.47
C ILE A 96 -3.27 -0.63 -4.41
N PHE A 97 -2.52 -0.42 -3.32
CA PHE A 97 -1.25 -1.09 -3.09
C PHE A 97 -1.48 -2.45 -2.43
N HIS A 98 -1.23 -3.54 -3.15
CA HIS A 98 -1.23 -4.89 -2.60
C HIS A 98 0.10 -5.17 -1.92
N ILE A 99 0.11 -5.25 -0.60
CA ILE A 99 1.29 -5.51 0.22
C ILE A 99 1.53 -7.02 0.27
N THR A 100 2.76 -7.42 -0.07
CA THR A 100 3.22 -8.80 -0.01
C THR A 100 4.26 -9.02 1.08
N GLU A 101 4.92 -7.95 1.54
CA GLU A 101 5.90 -7.99 2.63
C GLU A 101 5.98 -6.62 3.33
N PHE A 102 6.35 -6.62 4.60
CA PHE A 102 6.68 -5.40 5.33
C PHE A 102 7.67 -5.66 6.46
N GLU A 103 8.53 -4.69 6.70
CA GLU A 103 9.53 -4.70 7.77
C GLU A 103 9.47 -3.36 8.51
N MET A 104 9.71 -3.40 9.84
CA MET A 104 9.82 -2.17 10.62
C MET A 104 11.02 -1.38 10.11
N GLU A 105 10.85 -0.09 9.87
CA GLU A 105 11.97 0.76 9.51
C GLU A 105 12.78 1.04 10.77
N ASN A 106 14.01 0.50 10.83
CA ASN A 106 14.92 0.77 11.94
C ASN A 106 15.28 2.26 11.94
N GLN A 107 15.26 2.89 13.10
CA GLN A 107 15.59 4.32 13.30
C GLN A 107 17.05 4.67 12.92
N ASP A 108 17.86 3.69 12.50
CA ASP A 108 19.27 3.85 12.14
C ASP A 108 19.51 4.44 10.74
N GLY A 109 18.46 4.65 9.93
CA GLY A 109 18.55 5.18 8.56
C GLY A 109 18.56 6.72 8.44
N LEU A 110 18.54 7.45 9.55
CA LEU A 110 18.60 8.93 9.60
C LEU A 110 20.00 9.47 9.97
N ARG A 111 21.07 8.70 9.75
CA ARG A 111 22.45 9.19 9.86
C ARG A 111 23.01 9.62 8.51
#